data_AF-A0A1V4DAZ8-F1
#
_entry.id   AF-A0A1V4DAZ8-F1
#
_cell.length_a   1.000
_cell.length_b   1.000
_cell.length_c   1.000
_cell.angle_alpha   90.00
_cell.angle_beta   90.00
_cell.angle_gamma   90.00
#
_symmetry.space_group_name_H-M   'P 1'
#
loop_
_entity.id
_entity.type
_entity.pdbx_description
1 polymer ?
#
loop_
_entity_poly.entity_id
_entity_poly.type
_entity_poly.pdbx_seq_one_letter_code
_entity_poly.pdbx_strand_id
1 'polypeptide(L)'
;MAAKRSKVPRFYFNFRSPYSWIAYRDLMDRYPDVAQAVEWHLWWEPDADGERRMAEHGHHFPYSAMSREKHLYILQDVRRLTADRGLAVSWPVDHDPVWEVPHLPYFLALDAGLGPAWIERVYRARWQEGRDICDRTTIADIAGELGLSAERAAAAADDEELRGGRGLRALLGLSEAGAFGVPFFTHGYDKFWGVDRLAAFVASVRSGSGSRPGSGARESPLTGVPEADFAAARSADPGHAGGCG
;
A
#
# COMPACT_ATOMS: atom_id res chain seq x y z
N MET A 1 9.13 16.38 23.63
CA MET A 1 10.05 16.06 22.52
C MET A 1 9.20 15.54 21.37
N ALA A 2 9.25 16.15 20.18
CA ALA A 2 8.52 15.61 19.03
C ALA A 2 9.14 14.26 18.65
N ALA A 3 8.33 13.19 18.63
CA ALA A 3 8.79 11.87 18.23
C ALA A 3 9.39 11.95 16.81
N LYS A 4 10.66 11.57 16.68
CA LYS A 4 11.36 11.55 15.39
C LYS A 4 10.70 10.48 14.52
N ARG A 5 10.01 10.89 13.45
CA ARG A 5 9.36 9.95 12.53
C ARG A 5 10.40 9.04 11.88
N SER A 6 10.04 7.77 11.70
CA SER A 6 10.87 6.77 11.03
C SER A 6 11.28 7.24 9.64
N LYS A 7 12.55 7.05 9.28
CA LYS A 7 13.03 7.26 7.91
C LYS A 7 12.88 6.02 7.03
N VAL A 8 12.29 4.95 7.56
CA VAL A 8 12.05 3.74 6.76
C VAL A 8 10.94 4.05 5.75
N PRO A 9 11.17 3.87 4.45
CA PRO A 9 10.15 4.08 3.45
C PRO A 9 9.10 2.98 3.53
N ARG A 10 7.83 3.35 3.45
CA ARG A 10 6.70 2.41 3.59
C ARG A 10 5.81 2.46 2.38
N PHE A 11 5.32 1.29 1.97
CA PHE A 11 4.29 1.13 0.95
C PHE A 11 3.07 0.44 1.57
N TYR A 12 1.98 1.18 1.65
CA TYR A 12 0.66 0.72 2.00
C TYR A 12 -0.10 0.27 0.74
N PHE A 13 -0.46 -1.01 0.68
CA PHE A 13 -1.04 -1.64 -0.50
C PHE A 13 -2.21 -2.57 -0.14
N ASN A 14 -3.07 -2.82 -1.14
CA ASN A 14 -4.20 -3.74 -1.05
C ASN A 14 -4.11 -4.68 -2.25
N PHE A 15 -4.34 -5.98 -2.06
CA PHE A 15 -4.41 -6.95 -3.16
C PHE A 15 -5.56 -6.66 -4.13
N ARG A 16 -6.67 -6.08 -3.64
CA ARG A 16 -7.82 -5.61 -4.43
C ARG A 16 -7.50 -4.49 -5.40
N SER A 17 -6.49 -3.66 -5.11
CA SER A 17 -6.27 -2.41 -5.85
C SER A 17 -5.41 -2.64 -7.10
N PRO A 18 -5.94 -2.34 -8.31
CA PRO A 18 -5.14 -2.44 -9.53
C PRO A 18 -4.00 -1.42 -9.53
N TYR A 19 -4.21 -0.23 -8.95
CA TYR A 19 -3.15 0.77 -8.82
C TYR A 19 -2.03 0.31 -7.89
N SER A 20 -2.36 -0.43 -6.81
CA SER A 20 -1.35 -1.02 -5.94
C SER A 20 -0.54 -2.09 -6.64
N TRP A 21 -1.20 -2.94 -7.44
CA TRP A 21 -0.52 -3.92 -8.29
C TRP A 21 0.41 -3.26 -9.32
N ILE A 22 -0.06 -2.22 -10.01
CA ILE A 22 0.76 -1.48 -10.98
C ILE A 22 1.95 -0.83 -10.27
N ALA A 23 1.75 -0.19 -9.11
CA ALA A 23 2.85 0.39 -8.35
C ALA A 23 3.84 -0.67 -7.85
N TYR A 24 3.36 -1.85 -7.44
CA TYR A 24 4.20 -3.00 -7.12
C TYR A 24 5.05 -3.43 -8.32
N ARG A 25 4.45 -3.59 -9.51
CA ARG A 25 5.19 -3.92 -10.74
C ARG A 25 6.24 -2.88 -11.07
N ASP A 26 5.88 -1.60 -10.96
CA ASP A 26 6.81 -0.50 -11.20
C ASP A 26 8.00 -0.51 -10.24
N LEU A 27 7.76 -0.77 -8.95
CA LEU A 27 8.83 -0.91 -7.96
C LEU A 27 9.74 -2.10 -8.29
N MET A 28 9.17 -3.28 -8.55
CA MET A 28 9.98 -4.49 -8.83
C MET A 28 10.79 -4.34 -10.12
N ASP A 29 10.15 -3.87 -11.19
CA ASP A 29 10.74 -3.90 -12.53
C ASP A 29 11.66 -2.69 -12.79
N ARG A 30 11.39 -1.53 -12.17
CA ARG A 30 12.08 -0.27 -12.48
C ARG A 30 12.89 0.32 -11.32
N TYR A 31 12.55 -0.03 -10.09
CA TYR A 31 13.16 0.54 -8.89
C TYR A 31 13.53 -0.54 -7.85
N PRO A 32 14.27 -1.61 -8.23
CA PRO A 32 14.56 -2.73 -7.35
C PRO A 32 15.36 -2.32 -6.10
N ASP A 33 16.17 -1.26 -6.20
CA ASP A 33 16.88 -0.65 -5.06
C ASP A 33 15.91 -0.09 -4.01
N VAL A 34 14.83 0.56 -4.45
CA VAL A 34 13.80 1.09 -3.55
C VAL A 34 12.93 -0.04 -3.02
N ALA A 35 12.57 -1.02 -3.86
CA ALA A 35 11.81 -2.19 -3.46
C ALA A 35 12.44 -2.94 -2.27
N GLN A 36 13.78 -3.05 -2.24
CA GLN A 36 14.52 -3.69 -1.15
C GLN A 36 14.51 -2.89 0.16
N ALA A 37 14.35 -1.56 0.10
CA ALA A 37 14.36 -0.70 1.26
C ALA A 37 12.97 -0.49 1.90
N VAL A 38 11.91 -0.87 1.19
CA VAL A 38 10.52 -0.57 1.56
C VAL A 38 9.96 -1.58 2.57
N GLU A 39 9.35 -1.05 3.62
CA GLU A 39 8.43 -1.79 4.49
C GLU A 39 7.05 -1.92 3.82
N TRP A 40 6.57 -3.16 3.72
CA TRP A 40 5.32 -3.53 3.07
C TRP A 40 4.19 -3.58 4.10
N HIS A 41 3.19 -2.72 3.96
CA HIS A 41 2.04 -2.63 4.86
C HIS A 41 0.75 -2.95 4.13
N LEU A 42 0.01 -3.93 4.65
CA LEU A 42 -1.28 -4.30 4.11
C LEU A 42 -2.35 -3.28 4.52
N TRP A 43 -3.22 -2.96 3.57
CA TRP A 43 -4.40 -2.14 3.71
C TRP A 43 -5.57 -2.93 3.13
N TRP A 44 -6.62 -3.17 3.90
CA TRP A 44 -7.86 -3.79 3.43
C TRP A 44 -9.04 -3.19 4.16
N GLU A 45 -10.20 -3.23 3.53
CA GLU A 45 -11.48 -2.87 4.14
C GLU A 45 -11.82 -3.91 5.22
N PRO A 46 -11.83 -3.54 6.51
CA PRO A 46 -12.26 -4.45 7.57
C PRO A 46 -13.76 -4.71 7.47
N ASP A 47 -14.21 -5.83 8.03
CA ASP A 47 -15.64 -6.05 8.25
C ASP A 47 -16.12 -5.32 9.52
N ALA A 48 -17.39 -5.51 9.88
CA ALA A 48 -17.98 -4.87 11.05
C ALA A 48 -17.27 -5.21 12.38
N ASP A 49 -16.64 -6.40 12.49
CA ASP A 49 -15.86 -6.78 13.66
C ASP A 49 -14.54 -6.01 13.71
N GLY A 50 -13.83 -5.96 12.59
CA GLY A 50 -12.60 -5.18 12.44
C GLY A 50 -12.82 -3.68 12.67
N GLU A 51 -13.90 -3.10 12.12
CA GLU A 51 -14.28 -1.70 12.36
C GLU A 51 -14.55 -1.43 13.85
N ARG A 52 -15.30 -2.32 14.51
CA ARG A 52 -15.58 -2.19 15.95
C ARG A 52 -14.28 -2.21 16.77
N ARG A 53 -13.36 -3.14 16.48
CA ARG A 53 -12.06 -3.23 17.16
C ARG A 53 -11.20 -1.99 16.92
N MET A 54 -11.20 -1.42 15.71
CA MET A 54 -10.54 -0.14 15.45
C MET A 54 -11.15 0.99 16.29
N ALA A 55 -12.48 1.04 16.38
CA ALA A 55 -13.20 2.07 17.13
C ALA A 55 -12.92 2.00 18.65
N GLU A 56 -12.79 0.80 19.21
CA GLU A 56 -12.36 0.58 20.60
C GLU A 56 -10.97 1.18 20.90
N HIS A 57 -10.13 1.31 19.88
CA HIS A 57 -8.82 1.95 19.97
C HIS A 57 -8.84 3.44 19.58
N GLY A 58 -10.01 4.02 19.32
CA GLY A 58 -10.16 5.42 18.93
C GLY A 58 -9.85 5.71 17.46
N HIS A 59 -9.83 4.68 16.60
CA HIS A 59 -9.57 4.80 15.17
C HIS A 59 -10.82 4.46 14.34
N HIS A 60 -10.89 4.99 13.13
CA HIS A 60 -11.85 4.59 12.11
C HIS A 60 -11.12 4.27 10.81
N PHE A 61 -11.70 3.42 9.98
CA PHE A 61 -11.13 3.09 8.69
C PHE A 61 -11.41 4.24 7.69
N PRO A 62 -10.39 4.94 7.17
CA PRO A 62 -10.56 6.18 6.42
C PRO A 62 -10.84 5.89 4.93
N TYR A 63 -11.92 5.16 4.64
CA TYR A 63 -12.32 4.81 3.27
C TYR A 63 -13.79 5.12 3.03
N SER A 64 -14.09 5.54 1.80
CA SER A 64 -15.45 5.72 1.32
C SER A 64 -15.66 4.86 0.08
N ALA A 65 -16.78 4.15 0.05
CA ALA A 65 -17.15 3.36 -1.11
C ALA A 65 -17.19 4.25 -2.35
N MET A 66 -16.61 3.75 -3.44
CA MET A 66 -16.49 4.45 -4.69
C MET A 66 -17.82 4.51 -5.44
N SER A 67 -18.12 5.64 -6.09
CA SER A 67 -19.26 5.71 -6.99
C SER A 67 -19.08 4.82 -8.22
N ARG A 68 -20.20 4.46 -8.86
CA ARG A 68 -20.19 3.66 -10.08
C ARG A 68 -19.43 4.36 -11.22
N GLU A 69 -19.57 5.67 -11.34
CA GLU A 69 -18.92 6.50 -12.37
C GLU A 69 -17.40 6.46 -12.22
N LYS A 70 -16.91 6.65 -10.98
CA LYS A 70 -15.48 6.57 -10.67
C LYS A 70 -14.94 5.15 -10.91
N HIS A 71 -15.71 4.12 -10.58
CA HIS A 71 -15.32 2.74 -10.89
C HIS A 71 -15.15 2.50 -12.40
N LEU A 72 -16.10 2.94 -13.23
CA LEU A 72 -16.02 2.81 -14.70
C LEU A 72 -14.83 3.58 -15.28
N TYR A 73 -14.50 4.75 -14.74
CA TYR A 73 -13.30 5.49 -15.12
C TYR A 73 -12.03 4.68 -14.82
N ILE A 74 -11.90 4.12 -13.61
CA ILE A 74 -10.73 3.33 -13.20
C ILE A 74 -10.51 2.13 -14.12
N LEU A 75 -11.57 1.46 -14.56
CA LEU A 75 -11.42 0.35 -15.51
C LEU A 75 -10.75 0.79 -16.81
N GLN A 76 -11.10 1.97 -17.33
CA GLN A 76 -10.46 2.51 -18.53
C GLN A 76 -9.02 2.97 -18.25
N ASP A 77 -8.80 3.56 -17.08
CA ASP A 77 -7.50 4.09 -16.68
C ASP A 77 -6.46 3.01 -16.46
N VAL A 78 -6.84 1.96 -15.72
CA VAL A 78 -6.00 0.77 -15.51
C VAL A 78 -5.64 0.14 -16.86
N ARG A 79 -6.57 0.04 -17.82
CA ARG A 79 -6.28 -0.48 -19.17
C ARG A 79 -5.19 0.33 -19.88
N ARG A 80 -5.24 1.66 -19.80
CA ARG A 80 -4.20 2.54 -20.37
C ARG A 80 -2.86 2.30 -19.67
N LEU A 81 -2.86 2.34 -18.34
CA LEU A 81 -1.65 2.19 -17.54
C LEU A 81 -0.98 0.82 -17.70
N THR A 82 -1.76 -0.26 -17.83
CA THR A 82 -1.22 -1.60 -18.07
C THR A 82 -0.69 -1.73 -19.49
N ALA A 83 -1.37 -1.17 -20.49
CA ALA A 83 -0.90 -1.16 -21.88
C ALA A 83 0.44 -0.42 -22.02
N ASP A 84 0.56 0.76 -21.40
CA ASP A 84 1.81 1.56 -21.39
C ASP A 84 2.99 0.81 -20.76
N ARG A 85 2.72 -0.18 -19.90
CA ARG A 85 3.73 -0.99 -19.20
C ARG A 85 3.94 -2.38 -19.81
N GLY A 86 3.18 -2.73 -20.86
CA GLY A 86 3.19 -4.09 -21.40
C GLY A 86 2.66 -5.15 -20.42
N LEU A 87 1.84 -4.77 -19.44
CA LEU A 87 1.24 -5.69 -18.48
C LEU A 87 -0.05 -6.29 -19.05
N ALA A 88 -0.12 -7.62 -19.11
CA ALA A 88 -1.37 -8.32 -19.37
C ALA A 88 -2.21 -8.36 -18.08
N VAL A 89 -3.47 -7.92 -18.17
CA VAL A 89 -4.41 -7.92 -17.05
C VAL A 89 -5.55 -8.90 -17.31
N SER A 90 -5.78 -9.78 -16.35
CA SER A 90 -7.01 -10.57 -16.22
C SER A 90 -7.87 -9.90 -15.16
N TRP A 91 -9.09 -9.51 -15.52
CA TRP A 91 -10.00 -8.84 -14.59
C TRP A 91 -10.65 -9.89 -13.68
N PRO A 92 -10.36 -9.87 -12.36
CA PRO A 92 -10.97 -10.81 -11.43
C PRO A 92 -12.47 -10.52 -11.29
N VAL A 93 -13.24 -11.57 -11.03
CA VAL A 93 -14.65 -11.45 -10.65
C VAL A 93 -14.72 -11.67 -9.15
N ASP A 94 -15.09 -10.64 -8.40
CA ASP A 94 -15.24 -10.71 -6.95
C ASP A 94 -16.71 -11.03 -6.61
N HIS A 95 -16.97 -12.23 -6.10
CA HIS A 95 -18.27 -12.59 -5.53
C HIS A 95 -18.19 -12.48 -4.00
N ASP A 96 -18.96 -11.57 -3.40
CA ASP A 96 -19.00 -11.35 -1.94
C ASP A 96 -17.62 -11.37 -1.24
N PRO A 97 -16.68 -10.48 -1.64
CA PRO A 97 -15.28 -10.59 -1.27
C PRO A 97 -15.04 -10.39 0.23
N VAL A 98 -14.20 -11.27 0.80
CA VAL A 98 -13.70 -11.17 2.18
C VAL A 98 -12.19 -10.90 2.13
N TRP A 99 -11.81 -9.61 2.22
CA TRP A 99 -10.41 -9.21 2.01
C TRP A 99 -9.45 -9.71 3.08
N GLU A 100 -9.92 -10.12 4.26
CA GLU A 100 -9.07 -10.75 5.26
C GLU A 100 -8.46 -12.08 4.78
N VAL A 101 -9.15 -12.81 3.90
CA VAL A 101 -8.71 -14.12 3.37
C VAL A 101 -7.36 -14.03 2.65
N PRO A 102 -7.11 -13.10 1.71
CA PRO A 102 -5.80 -12.95 1.07
C PRO A 102 -4.78 -12.16 1.91
N HIS A 103 -5.24 -11.33 2.86
CA HIS A 103 -4.36 -10.39 3.58
C HIS A 103 -3.76 -11.00 4.85
N LEU A 104 -4.54 -11.70 5.69
CA LEU A 104 -4.02 -12.24 6.96
C LEU A 104 -2.94 -13.33 6.81
N PRO A 105 -2.99 -14.26 5.82
CA PRO A 105 -1.94 -15.25 5.66
C PRO A 105 -0.58 -14.64 5.26
N TYR A 106 -0.54 -13.41 4.76
CA TYR A 106 0.71 -12.69 4.51
C TYR A 106 1.59 -12.64 5.76
N PHE A 107 0.99 -12.52 6.95
CA PHE A 107 1.80 -12.49 8.16
C PHE A 107 2.44 -13.84 8.48
N LEU A 108 1.80 -14.97 8.11
CA LEU A 108 2.42 -16.29 8.19
C LEU A 108 3.59 -16.39 7.20
N ALA A 109 3.41 -15.86 5.99
CA ALA A 109 4.48 -15.80 4.99
C ALA A 109 5.64 -14.91 5.46
N LEU A 110 5.35 -13.78 6.11
CA LEU A 110 6.37 -12.92 6.70
C LEU A 110 7.21 -13.63 7.76
N ASP A 111 6.57 -14.37 8.68
CA ASP A 111 7.29 -15.13 9.72
C ASP A 111 8.22 -16.19 9.11
N ALA A 112 7.84 -16.75 7.96
CA ALA A 112 8.63 -17.71 7.21
C ALA A 112 9.69 -17.08 6.28
N GLY A 113 9.81 -15.74 6.25
CA GLY A 113 10.72 -15.04 5.34
C GLY A 113 10.26 -15.02 3.87
N LEU A 114 9.00 -15.39 3.60
CA LEU A 114 8.38 -15.52 2.28
C LEU A 114 7.44 -14.36 1.93
N GLY A 115 7.46 -13.26 2.69
CA GLY A 115 6.59 -12.09 2.47
C GLY A 115 6.61 -11.57 1.03
N PRO A 116 7.79 -11.27 0.42
CA PRO A 116 7.86 -10.83 -0.97
C PRO A 116 7.27 -11.84 -1.97
N ALA A 117 7.54 -13.14 -1.77
CA ALA A 117 7.02 -14.21 -2.62
C ALA A 117 5.49 -14.33 -2.50
N TRP A 118 4.93 -14.14 -1.29
CA TRP A 118 3.49 -14.09 -1.07
C TRP A 118 2.83 -12.94 -1.85
N ILE A 119 3.40 -11.74 -1.74
CA ILE A 119 2.89 -10.55 -2.44
C ILE A 119 2.88 -10.79 -3.95
N GLU A 120 4.00 -11.27 -4.52
CA GLU A 120 4.09 -11.57 -5.95
C GLU A 120 3.01 -12.58 -6.37
N ARG A 121 2.89 -13.68 -5.62
CA ARG A 121 2.04 -14.80 -6.00
C ARG A 121 0.56 -14.46 -5.92
N VAL A 122 0.12 -13.76 -4.87
CA VAL A 122 -1.26 -13.29 -4.71
C VAL A 122 -1.61 -12.25 -5.78
N TYR A 123 -0.72 -11.31 -6.08
CA TYR A 123 -0.95 -10.36 -7.16
C TYR A 123 -1.05 -11.04 -8.53
N ARG A 124 -0.18 -12.02 -8.80
CA ARG A 124 -0.25 -12.81 -10.04
C ARG A 124 -1.56 -13.59 -10.13
N ALA A 125 -1.95 -14.29 -9.06
CA ALA A 125 -3.22 -15.02 -8.98
C ALA A 125 -4.40 -14.14 -9.39
N ARG A 126 -4.49 -12.96 -8.79
CA ARG A 126 -5.60 -12.05 -9.04
C ARG A 126 -5.55 -11.39 -10.43
N TRP A 127 -4.44 -10.70 -10.73
CA TRP A 127 -4.39 -9.76 -11.84
C TRP A 127 -3.87 -10.33 -13.16
N GLN A 128 -3.26 -11.51 -13.14
CA GLN A 128 -2.74 -12.16 -14.34
C GLN A 128 -3.46 -13.48 -14.62
N GLU A 129 -3.79 -14.23 -13.57
CA GLU A 129 -4.48 -15.53 -13.69
C GLU A 129 -6.01 -15.40 -13.55
N GLY A 130 -6.52 -14.27 -13.04
CA GLY A 130 -7.96 -14.04 -12.84
C GLY A 130 -8.59 -14.92 -11.75
N ARG A 131 -7.78 -15.45 -10.83
CA ARG A 131 -8.24 -16.28 -9.71
C ARG A 131 -8.91 -15.43 -8.64
N ASP A 132 -9.93 -16.00 -8.01
CA ASP A 132 -10.55 -15.40 -6.83
C ASP A 132 -9.65 -15.62 -5.60
N ILE A 133 -9.02 -14.55 -5.13
CA ILE A 133 -8.15 -14.58 -3.95
C ILE A 133 -8.91 -14.43 -2.63
N CYS A 134 -10.23 -14.21 -2.66
CA CYS A 134 -11.09 -14.30 -1.48
C CYS A 134 -11.59 -15.73 -1.23
N ASP A 135 -11.35 -16.66 -2.15
CA ASP A 135 -11.54 -18.09 -1.94
C ASP A 135 -10.37 -18.68 -1.14
N ARG A 136 -10.72 -19.32 -0.02
CA ARG A 136 -9.78 -19.99 0.87
C ARG A 136 -9.01 -21.12 0.18
N THR A 137 -9.63 -21.79 -0.80
CA THR A 137 -8.96 -22.84 -1.58
C THR A 137 -7.83 -22.23 -2.42
N THR A 138 -8.08 -21.09 -3.08
CA THR A 138 -7.04 -20.37 -3.81
C THR A 138 -5.89 -19.94 -2.90
N ILE A 139 -6.18 -19.46 -1.70
CA ILE A 139 -5.15 -19.11 -0.70
C ILE A 139 -4.39 -20.34 -0.19
N ALA A 140 -5.06 -21.47 0.01
CA ALA A 140 -4.44 -22.74 0.38
C ALA A 140 -3.44 -23.21 -0.69
N ASP A 141 -3.84 -23.16 -1.96
CA ASP A 141 -2.98 -23.52 -3.10
C ASP A 141 -1.73 -22.65 -3.16
N ILE A 142 -1.91 -21.32 -3.08
CA ILE A 142 -0.81 -20.34 -3.07
C ILE A 142 0.17 -20.63 -1.92
N ALA A 143 -0.35 -20.94 -0.73
CA ALA A 143 0.48 -21.32 0.40
C ALA A 143 1.27 -22.61 0.13
N GLY A 144 0.63 -23.64 -0.43
CA GLY A 144 1.28 -24.89 -0.80
C GLY A 144 2.39 -24.70 -1.85
N GLU A 145 2.16 -23.88 -2.87
CA GLU A 145 3.16 -23.53 -3.89
C GLU A 145 4.40 -22.85 -3.30
N LEU A 146 4.23 -22.10 -2.20
CA LEU A 146 5.30 -21.41 -1.49
C LEU A 146 5.93 -22.25 -0.36
N GLY A 147 5.45 -23.48 -0.12
CA GLY A 147 5.92 -24.35 0.96
C GLY A 147 5.42 -23.96 2.35
N LEU A 148 4.34 -23.18 2.44
CA LEU A 148 3.64 -22.85 3.68
C LEU A 148 2.54 -23.89 3.99
N SER A 149 2.04 -23.93 5.22
CA SER A 149 0.87 -24.77 5.56
C SER A 149 -0.38 -24.21 4.88
N ALA A 150 -0.92 -25.00 3.95
CA ALA A 150 -2.16 -24.71 3.24
C ALA A 150 -3.34 -24.56 4.22
N GLU A 151 -3.44 -25.42 5.23
CA GLU A 151 -4.54 -25.34 6.21
C GLU A 151 -4.47 -24.06 7.04
N ARG A 152 -3.29 -23.69 7.54
CA ARG A 152 -3.12 -22.46 8.33
C ARG A 152 -3.40 -21.21 7.50
N ALA A 153 -2.97 -21.18 6.25
CA ALA A 153 -3.25 -20.05 5.36
C ALA A 153 -4.75 -19.92 5.07
N ALA A 154 -5.42 -21.04 4.75
CA ALA A 154 -6.87 -21.06 4.50
C ALA A 154 -7.71 -20.65 5.72
N ALA A 155 -7.22 -20.94 6.93
CA ALA A 155 -7.89 -20.62 8.19
C ALA A 155 -7.48 -19.25 8.78
N ALA A 156 -6.55 -18.52 8.16
CA ALA A 156 -5.96 -17.32 8.76
C ALA A 156 -6.98 -16.22 9.10
N ALA A 157 -8.10 -16.15 8.37
CA ALA A 157 -9.18 -15.19 8.62
C ALA A 157 -10.03 -15.47 9.87
N ASP A 158 -9.96 -16.70 10.39
CA ASP A 158 -10.66 -17.12 11.61
C ASP A 158 -9.69 -17.21 12.81
N ASP A 159 -8.39 -17.03 12.57
CA ASP A 159 -7.36 -17.05 13.61
C ASP A 159 -7.36 -15.73 14.38
N GLU A 160 -7.75 -15.77 15.65
CA GLU A 160 -7.85 -14.59 16.51
C GLU A 160 -6.50 -13.90 16.75
N GLU A 161 -5.38 -14.64 16.78
CA GLU A 161 -4.06 -14.05 16.93
C GLU A 161 -3.69 -13.23 15.67
N LEU A 162 -4.02 -13.77 14.50
CA LEU A 162 -3.81 -13.06 13.24
C LEU A 162 -4.79 -11.90 13.09
N ARG A 163 -6.09 -12.13 13.23
CA ARG A 163 -7.14 -11.13 13.01
C ARG A 163 -7.13 -10.04 14.08
N GLY A 164 -7.32 -10.42 15.34
CA GLY A 164 -7.41 -9.51 16.49
C GLY A 164 -6.06 -8.95 16.93
N GLY A 165 -4.97 -9.67 16.64
CA GLY A 165 -3.61 -9.22 16.96
C GLY A 165 -2.95 -8.47 15.81
N ARG A 166 -2.44 -9.19 14.81
CA ARG A 166 -1.60 -8.61 13.73
C ARG A 166 -2.40 -7.78 12.75
N GLY A 167 -3.59 -8.25 12.39
CA GLY A 167 -4.51 -7.62 11.48
C GLY A 167 -4.94 -6.26 12.00
N LEU A 168 -5.47 -6.23 13.23
CA LEU A 168 -5.81 -4.99 13.91
C LEU A 168 -4.62 -4.03 13.99
N ARG A 169 -3.42 -4.49 14.41
CA ARG A 169 -2.23 -3.61 14.45
C ARG A 169 -1.87 -3.01 13.09
N ALA A 170 -1.98 -3.80 12.01
CA ALA A 170 -1.76 -3.27 10.67
C ALA A 170 -2.78 -2.18 10.36
N LEU A 171 -4.07 -2.41 10.58
CA LEU A 171 -5.14 -1.43 10.35
C LEU A 171 -4.97 -0.14 11.16
N LEU A 172 -4.61 -0.24 12.44
CA LEU A 172 -4.31 0.93 13.27
C LEU A 172 -3.11 1.72 12.71
N GLY A 173 -2.06 1.04 12.28
CA GLY A 173 -0.89 1.66 11.64
C GLY A 173 -1.22 2.42 10.34
N LEU A 174 -2.25 2.00 9.58
CA LEU A 174 -2.76 2.74 8.43
C LEU A 174 -3.37 4.08 8.84
N SER A 175 -4.21 4.03 9.89
CA SER A 175 -4.89 5.20 10.44
C SER A 175 -3.88 6.21 11.00
N GLU A 176 -2.88 5.74 11.76
CA GLU A 176 -1.78 6.58 12.27
C GLU A 176 -0.92 7.20 11.16
N ALA A 177 -0.70 6.46 10.07
CA ALA A 177 -0.02 6.99 8.89
C ALA A 177 -0.87 8.04 8.15
N GLY A 178 -2.18 8.10 8.42
CA GLY A 178 -3.16 8.90 7.68
C GLY A 178 -3.32 8.44 6.24
N ALA A 179 -3.21 7.12 6.00
CA ALA A 179 -3.43 6.52 4.69
C ALA A 179 -4.94 6.33 4.46
N PHE A 180 -5.51 7.13 3.56
CA PHE A 180 -6.95 7.15 3.23
C PHE A 180 -7.30 6.36 1.95
N GLY A 181 -6.31 5.69 1.37
CA GLY A 181 -6.46 4.92 0.14
C GLY A 181 -5.12 4.32 -0.26
N VAL A 182 -5.11 3.59 -1.38
CA VAL A 182 -3.93 2.86 -1.86
C VAL A 182 -3.76 2.99 -3.38
N PRO A 183 -2.53 2.88 -3.92
CA PRO A 183 -1.27 2.76 -3.19
C PRO A 183 -0.92 4.05 -2.46
N PHE A 184 -0.36 3.92 -1.26
CA PHE A 184 0.07 5.06 -0.45
C PHE A 184 1.47 4.80 0.08
N PHE A 185 2.31 5.83 0.09
CA PHE A 185 3.70 5.74 0.48
C PHE A 185 4.04 6.80 1.51
N THR A 186 4.96 6.45 2.41
CA THR A 186 5.50 7.42 3.37
C THR A 186 7.02 7.31 3.45
N HIS A 187 7.70 8.44 3.60
CA HIS A 187 9.13 8.49 3.88
C HIS A 187 9.41 9.71 4.77
N GLY A 188 9.75 9.49 6.04
CA GLY A 188 9.89 10.57 7.01
C GLY A 188 8.56 11.29 7.27
N TYR A 189 8.49 12.58 6.94
CA TYR A 189 7.25 13.37 7.05
C TYR A 189 6.43 13.39 5.76
N ASP A 190 7.04 12.99 4.64
CA ASP A 190 6.43 13.07 3.32
C ASP A 190 5.46 11.91 3.10
N LYS A 191 4.37 12.22 2.40
CA LYS A 191 3.28 11.31 2.05
C LYS A 191 3.04 11.39 0.55
N PHE A 192 2.82 10.25 -0.08
CA PHE A 192 2.57 10.14 -1.52
C PHE A 192 1.39 9.20 -1.72
N TRP A 193 0.40 9.60 -2.52
CA TRP A 193 -0.77 8.77 -2.79
C TRP A 193 -0.96 8.64 -4.30
N GLY A 194 -1.27 7.43 -4.74
CA GLY A 194 -1.45 7.09 -6.15
C GLY A 194 -0.17 6.63 -6.83
N VAL A 195 -0.34 5.82 -7.87
CA VAL A 195 0.78 5.32 -8.70
C VAL A 195 1.50 6.45 -9.44
N ASP A 196 0.79 7.54 -9.71
CA ASP A 196 1.29 8.78 -10.32
C ASP A 196 2.23 9.57 -9.40
N ARG A 197 2.31 9.23 -8.11
CA ARG A 197 3.28 9.80 -7.17
C ARG A 197 4.44 8.86 -6.84
N LEU A 198 4.49 7.66 -7.42
CA LEU A 198 5.56 6.69 -7.18
C LEU A 198 6.95 7.24 -7.53
N ALA A 199 7.08 7.97 -8.64
CA ALA A 199 8.37 8.54 -9.04
C ALA A 199 8.90 9.56 -8.01
N ALA A 200 8.02 10.37 -7.42
CA ALA A 200 8.39 11.33 -6.39
C ALA A 200 8.79 10.62 -5.08
N PHE A 201 8.06 9.57 -4.70
CA PHE A 201 8.44 8.71 -3.57
C PHE A 201 9.83 8.08 -3.77
N VAL A 202 10.09 7.48 -4.92
CA VAL A 202 11.40 6.91 -5.29
C VAL A 202 12.52 7.95 -5.19
N ALA A 203 12.29 9.17 -5.70
CA ALA A 203 13.25 10.26 -5.60
C ALA A 203 13.54 10.65 -4.14
N SER A 204 12.50 10.70 -3.28
CA SER A 204 12.64 10.96 -1.85
C SER A 204 13.49 9.89 -1.15
N VAL A 205 13.25 8.61 -1.44
CA VAL A 205 14.04 7.50 -0.88
C VAL A 205 15.51 7.56 -1.28
N ARG A 206 15.78 7.79 -2.57
CA ARG A 206 17.16 7.91 -3.10
C ARG A 206 17.89 9.16 -2.61
N SER A 207 17.18 10.25 -2.34
CA SER A 207 17.77 11.46 -1.78
C SER A 207 18.05 11.32 -0.27
N GLY A 208 17.26 10.50 0.43
CA GLY A 208 17.45 10.21 1.86
C GLY A 208 18.55 9.19 2.17
N SER A 209 18.91 8.32 1.21
CA SER A 209 20.01 7.36 1.32
C SER A 209 21.39 7.98 1.04
N GLY A 210 21.43 9.16 0.43
CA GLY A 210 22.64 9.98 0.29
C GLY A 210 22.93 10.78 1.56
N SER A 211 23.99 10.42 2.28
CA SER A 211 24.67 11.39 3.14
C SER A 211 25.09 12.58 2.26
N ARG A 212 24.59 13.79 2.56
CA ARG A 212 24.99 15.01 1.83
C ARG A 212 26.52 15.11 1.81
N PRO A 213 27.19 15.11 0.64
CA PRO A 213 28.49 15.77 0.56
C PRO A 213 28.24 17.24 0.86
N GLY A 214 29.11 17.83 1.68
CA GLY A 214 29.03 19.24 2.09
C GLY A 214 28.77 20.16 0.91
N SER A 215 28.01 21.23 1.18
CA SER A 215 27.70 22.30 0.24
C SER A 215 28.97 22.92 -0.33
N GLY A 216 29.43 22.39 -1.47
CA GLY A 216 30.33 23.08 -2.38
C GLY A 216 29.48 23.97 -3.27
N ALA A 217 29.52 25.28 -3.00
CA ALA A 217 28.86 26.28 -3.81
C ALA A 217 29.33 26.18 -5.27
N ARG A 218 28.36 26.03 -6.18
CA ARG A 218 28.48 26.49 -7.57
C ARG A 218 27.28 27.36 -7.85
N GLU A 219 27.53 28.67 -7.90
CA GLU A 219 26.58 29.67 -8.37
C GLU A 219 26.24 29.41 -9.85
N SER A 220 24.95 29.52 -10.18
CA SER A 220 24.51 29.86 -11.52
C SER A 220 23.31 30.80 -11.41
N PRO A 221 23.26 31.91 -12.17
CA PRO A 221 22.33 33.00 -11.93
C PRO A 221 21.03 32.79 -12.70
N LEU A 222 19.93 32.53 -12.00
CA LEU A 222 18.59 32.84 -12.49
C LEU A 222 17.82 33.55 -11.38
N THR A 223 17.76 34.86 -11.53
CA THR A 223 17.00 35.79 -10.71
C THR A 223 15.50 35.50 -10.80
N GLY A 224 14.85 35.37 -9.64
CA GLY A 224 13.44 35.75 -9.46
C GLY A 224 12.42 34.61 -9.43
N VAL A 225 12.50 33.71 -8.45
CA VAL A 225 11.32 33.01 -7.91
C VAL A 225 11.45 33.07 -6.38
N PRO A 226 10.44 33.51 -5.61
CA PRO A 226 10.53 33.46 -4.16
C PRO A 226 10.69 32.00 -3.73
N GLU A 227 11.72 31.71 -2.94
CA GLU A 227 11.86 30.44 -2.23
C GLU A 227 10.58 30.23 -1.41
N ALA A 228 9.72 29.32 -1.86
CA ALA A 228 8.57 28.88 -1.09
C ALA A 228 9.11 28.12 0.12
N ASP A 229 9.23 28.84 1.23
CA ASP A 229 9.60 28.32 2.52
C ASP A 229 8.59 27.22 2.92
N PHE A 230 9.06 25.98 3.02
CA PHE A 230 8.25 24.78 3.32
C PHE A 230 7.69 24.76 4.75
N ALA A 231 7.65 25.91 5.43
CA ALA A 231 7.08 26.08 6.76
C ALA A 231 5.55 25.87 6.81
N ALA A 232 4.85 25.91 5.68
CA ALA A 232 3.40 25.79 5.60
C ALA A 232 2.83 24.43 6.07
N ALA A 233 3.64 23.35 6.05
CA ALA A 233 3.18 22.04 6.52
C ALA A 233 3.01 21.96 8.05
N ARG A 234 3.54 22.94 8.81
CA ARG A 234 3.34 23.04 10.26
C ARG A 234 2.15 23.91 10.65
N SER A 235 1.55 24.62 9.69
CA SER A 235 0.51 25.62 9.94
C SER A 235 -0.84 25.31 9.30
N ALA A 236 -1.06 24.07 8.83
CA ALA A 236 -2.37 23.69 8.32
C ALA A 236 -3.37 23.55 9.49
N ASP A 237 -4.43 24.36 9.46
CA ASP A 237 -5.58 24.28 10.35
C ASP A 237 -6.22 22.88 10.25
N PRO A 238 -6.33 22.11 11.36
CA PRO A 238 -6.98 20.80 11.35
C PRO A 238 -8.51 20.88 11.20
N GLY A 239 -9.11 22.08 11.17
CA GLY A 239 -10.53 22.31 11.36
C GLY A 239 -11.44 22.11 10.14
N HIS A 240 -10.91 22.01 8.91
CA HIS A 240 -11.76 21.81 7.73
C HIS A 240 -11.21 20.71 6.82
N ALA A 241 -12.03 19.67 6.61
CA ALA A 241 -11.79 18.71 5.54
C ALA A 241 -11.92 19.46 4.21
N GLY A 242 -10.79 19.90 3.65
CA GLY A 242 -10.76 20.52 2.33
C GLY A 242 -11.35 19.56 1.31
N GLY A 243 -12.39 20.00 0.61
CA GLY A 243 -12.95 19.25 -0.51
C GLY A 243 -11.98 19.28 -1.68
N CYS A 244 -11.41 18.13 -2.03
CA CYS A 244 -10.65 17.94 -3.27
C CYS A 244 -11.29 16.79 -4.05
N GLY A 245 -11.73 17.10 -5.28
CA GLY A 245 -12.25 16.13 -6.24
C GLY A 245 -11.19 15.24 -6.85
#